data_AF-A0A7S0J5R6-F1
#
_entry.id   AF-A0A7S0J5R6-F1
#
_cell.length_a   1.000
_cell.length_b   1.000
_cell.length_c   1.000
_cell.angle_alpha   90.00
_cell.angle_beta   90.00
_cell.angle_gamma   90.00
#
_symmetry.space_group_name_H-M   'P 1'
#
loop_
_entity.id
_entity.type
_entity.pdbx_description
1 polymer ?
#
loop_
_entity_poly.entity_id
_entity_poly.type
_entity_poly.pdbx_seq_one_letter_code
_entity_poly.pdbx_strand_id
1 'polypeptide(L)'
;ADRALSPFWDAQRLVLAQLRLAQPLQEAAQSAASRLGKYVAVHVRLKDQGGGWSKGLNASGFKAQLQSIRQVIRALVGNRFTEPTGPTVYFASNRPGVLRAQQRAIAEALGLRVRTWFDLAAAMGGERPRGLRAALIEHELCVLAPAGFIGSAWSTWANLIGSRRHAARMPTAIAYLDATSGSRVPSCDTSAVRRAGGLSF
;
A
#
# COMPACT_ATOMS: atom_id res chain seq x y z
N ALA A 1 -13.73 9.86 -29.07
CA ALA A 1 -13.55 11.32 -28.89
C ALA A 1 -12.92 11.56 -27.51
N ASP A 2 -11.59 11.65 -27.50
CA ASP A 2 -10.79 11.93 -26.31
C ASP A 2 -11.08 13.36 -25.82
N ARG A 3 -11.89 13.48 -24.77
CA ARG A 3 -11.97 14.73 -24.02
C ARG A 3 -10.81 14.75 -23.03
N ALA A 4 -9.91 15.71 -23.24
CA ALA A 4 -8.77 16.02 -22.40
C ALA A 4 -9.17 16.00 -20.92
N LEU A 5 -8.34 15.38 -20.08
CA LEU A 5 -8.45 15.52 -18.63
C LEU A 5 -8.39 17.02 -18.30
N SER A 6 -9.14 17.47 -17.29
CA SER A 6 -9.07 18.87 -16.88
C SER A 6 -7.61 19.24 -16.55
N PRO A 7 -7.12 20.43 -16.96
CA PRO A 7 -5.74 20.87 -16.73
C PRO A 7 -5.27 20.75 -15.28
N PHE A 8 -6.20 20.82 -14.32
CA PHE A 8 -5.94 20.63 -12.90
C PHE A 8 -5.43 19.21 -12.58
N TRP A 9 -6.03 18.18 -13.17
CA TRP A 9 -5.66 16.79 -12.91
C TRP A 9 -4.34 16.41 -13.56
N ASP A 10 -4.05 16.97 -14.74
CA ASP A 10 -2.75 16.80 -15.38
C ASP A 10 -1.65 17.50 -14.56
N ALA A 11 -1.89 18.69 -14.03
CA ALA A 11 -0.98 19.37 -13.11
C ALA A 11 -0.75 18.56 -11.82
N GLN A 12 -1.80 18.03 -11.19
CA GLN A 12 -1.66 17.19 -10.00
C GLN A 12 -0.85 15.91 -10.28
N ARG A 13 -1.08 15.27 -11.43
CA ARG A 13 -0.31 14.09 -11.84
C ARG A 13 1.17 14.43 -12.06
N LEU A 14 1.46 15.57 -12.69
CA LEU A 14 2.82 16.06 -12.91
C LEU A 14 3.53 16.34 -11.59
N VAL A 15 2.87 17.01 -10.64
CA VAL A 15 3.42 17.25 -9.29
C VAL A 15 3.70 15.94 -8.58
N LEU A 16 2.75 15.00 -8.57
CA LEU A 16 2.94 13.68 -7.94
C LEU A 16 4.06 12.86 -8.59
N ALA A 17 4.26 12.96 -9.91
CA ALA A 17 5.36 12.31 -10.62
C ALA A 17 6.73 12.94 -10.31
N GLN A 18 6.75 14.21 -9.89
CA GLN A 18 7.95 14.92 -9.45
C GLN A 18 8.26 14.71 -7.96
N LEU A 19 7.28 14.30 -7.14
CA LEU A 19 7.51 13.89 -5.76
C LEU A 19 8.31 12.57 -5.72
N ARG A 20 9.62 12.72 -5.74
CA ARG A 20 10.59 11.63 -5.62
C ARG A 20 11.25 11.69 -4.25
N LEU A 21 11.54 10.51 -3.72
CA LEU A 21 12.41 10.43 -2.55
C LEU A 21 13.81 10.90 -2.92
N ALA A 22 14.55 11.40 -1.92
CA ALA A 22 15.98 11.59 -2.07
C ALA A 22 16.63 10.27 -2.51
N GLN A 23 17.60 10.36 -3.43
CA GLN A 23 18.21 9.20 -4.10
C GLN A 23 18.63 8.07 -3.13
N PRO A 24 19.27 8.34 -1.97
CA PRO A 24 19.64 7.26 -1.05
C PRO A 24 18.45 6.47 -0.48
N LEU A 25 17.31 7.13 -0.27
CA LEU A 25 16.09 6.46 0.21
C LEU A 25 15.42 5.66 -0.91
N GLN A 26 15.50 6.15 -2.15
CA GLN A 26 15.00 5.44 -3.31
C GLN A 26 15.80 4.15 -3.57
N GLU A 27 17.13 4.23 -3.52
CA GLU A 27 18.02 3.06 -3.67
C GLU A 27 17.79 2.04 -2.55
N ALA A 28 17.63 2.52 -1.31
CA ALA A 28 17.28 1.66 -0.18
C ALA A 28 15.94 0.93 -0.39
N ALA A 29 14.91 1.63 -0.89
CA ALA A 29 13.63 1.04 -1.20
C ALA A 29 13.69 0.03 -2.35
N GLN A 30 14.43 0.32 -3.42
CA GLN A 30 14.62 -0.59 -4.54
C GLN A 30 15.38 -1.86 -4.14
N SER A 31 16.43 -1.71 -3.35
CA SER A 31 17.20 -2.84 -2.79
C SER A 31 16.34 -3.70 -1.87
N ALA A 32 15.46 -3.09 -1.08
CA ALA A 32 14.51 -3.82 -0.25
C ALA A 32 13.41 -4.51 -1.10
N ALA A 33 12.90 -3.85 -2.14
CA ALA A 33 11.89 -4.40 -3.05
C ALA A 33 12.41 -5.62 -3.83
N SER A 34 13.65 -5.57 -4.32
CA SER A 34 14.26 -6.69 -5.07
C SER A 34 14.34 -7.96 -4.24
N ARG A 35 14.60 -7.83 -2.93
CA ARG A 35 14.61 -8.95 -1.97
C ARG A 35 13.24 -9.55 -1.70
N LEU A 36 12.17 -8.79 -1.91
CA LEU A 36 10.79 -9.28 -1.79
C LEU A 36 10.35 -10.05 -3.05
N GLY A 37 11.03 -9.84 -4.19
CA GLY A 37 10.67 -10.41 -5.48
C GLY A 37 9.33 -9.88 -5.99
N LYS A 38 8.41 -10.77 -6.37
CA LYS A 38 7.03 -10.40 -6.72
C LYS A 38 6.16 -10.40 -5.47
N TYR A 39 5.66 -9.25 -5.07
CA TYR A 39 4.89 -9.09 -3.84
C TYR A 39 3.67 -8.18 -3.99
N VAL A 40 2.70 -8.39 -3.11
CA VAL A 40 1.58 -7.48 -2.85
C VAL A 40 1.94 -6.64 -1.63
N ALA A 41 1.74 -5.33 -1.69
CA ALA A 41 1.88 -4.46 -0.52
C ALA A 41 0.52 -4.17 0.12
N VAL A 42 0.48 -4.21 1.44
CA VAL A 42 -0.68 -3.89 2.26
C VAL A 42 -0.29 -2.82 3.26
N HIS A 43 -0.99 -1.69 3.26
CA HIS A 43 -0.83 -0.67 4.30
C HIS A 43 -2.03 -0.64 5.26
N VAL A 44 -1.75 -0.83 6.55
CA VAL A 44 -2.76 -0.85 7.61
C VAL A 44 -2.53 0.33 8.56
N ARG A 45 -3.57 1.16 8.73
CA ARG A 45 -3.58 2.22 9.74
C ARG A 45 -4.16 1.68 11.04
N LEU A 46 -3.31 1.50 12.04
CA LEU A 46 -3.69 1.08 13.38
C LEU A 46 -4.00 2.30 14.27
N LYS A 47 -4.91 2.11 15.22
CA LYS A 47 -5.34 3.16 16.16
C LYS A 47 -4.17 3.60 17.03
N ASP A 48 -4.05 4.91 17.23
CA ASP A 48 -3.07 5.49 18.15
C ASP A 48 -3.54 5.21 19.59
N GLN A 49 -2.61 4.85 20.49
CA GLN A 49 -2.97 4.65 21.91
C GLN A 49 -3.25 6.03 22.54
N GLY A 50 -4.48 6.25 23.01
CA GLY A 50 -4.84 7.44 23.80
C GLY A 50 -5.70 8.50 23.11
N GLY A 51 -6.01 8.38 21.81
CA GLY A 51 -6.83 9.37 21.10
C GLY A 51 -8.24 8.89 20.77
N GLY A 52 -9.27 9.50 21.38
CA GLY A 52 -10.69 9.26 21.06
C GLY A 52 -11.05 9.48 19.57
N TRP A 53 -10.23 10.28 18.85
CA TRP A 53 -10.45 10.72 17.47
C TRP A 53 -9.59 9.98 16.41
N SER A 54 -8.85 8.93 16.79
CA SER A 54 -7.91 8.28 15.86
C SER A 54 -8.65 7.38 14.85
N LYS A 55 -8.50 7.71 13.56
CA LYS A 55 -9.07 7.01 12.38
C LYS A 55 -8.46 5.62 12.09
N GLY A 56 -7.79 5.01 13.07
CA GLY A 56 -7.08 3.73 12.91
C GLY A 56 -7.87 2.55 13.51
N LEU A 57 -7.50 1.34 13.10
CA LEU A 57 -8.13 0.11 13.57
C LEU A 57 -7.64 -0.28 14.97
N ASN A 58 -8.58 -0.67 15.83
CA ASN A 58 -8.28 -1.41 17.05
C ASN A 58 -8.00 -2.90 16.71
N ALA A 59 -7.70 -3.72 17.72
CA ALA A 59 -7.36 -5.13 17.52
C ALA A 59 -8.49 -5.94 16.86
N SER A 60 -9.75 -5.75 17.29
CA SER A 60 -10.90 -6.46 16.72
C SER A 60 -11.19 -6.02 15.28
N GLY A 61 -11.15 -4.72 15.00
CA GLY A 61 -11.28 -4.17 13.67
C GLY A 61 -10.17 -4.62 12.73
N PHE A 62 -8.93 -4.74 13.23
CA PHE A 62 -7.82 -5.28 12.44
C PHE A 62 -8.04 -6.76 12.10
N LYS A 63 -8.48 -7.58 13.06
CA LYS A 63 -8.80 -8.99 12.82
C LYS A 63 -9.90 -9.16 11.77
N ALA A 64 -10.95 -8.34 11.83
CA ALA A 64 -12.01 -8.34 10.82
C ALA A 64 -11.45 -7.95 9.44
N GLN A 65 -10.64 -6.90 9.38
CA GLN A 65 -10.06 -6.44 8.12
C GLN A 65 -9.09 -7.46 7.51
N LEU A 66 -8.39 -8.28 8.31
CA LEU A 66 -7.51 -9.34 7.79
C LEU A 66 -8.26 -10.35 6.91
N GLN A 67 -9.53 -10.66 7.22
CA GLN A 67 -10.33 -11.54 6.38
C GLN A 67 -10.68 -10.88 5.04
N SER A 68 -11.05 -9.61 5.06
CA SER A 68 -11.26 -8.83 3.82
C SER A 68 -9.97 -8.76 3.00
N ILE A 69 -8.84 -8.38 3.61
CA ILE A 69 -7.52 -8.32 2.95
C ILE A 69 -7.18 -9.67 2.29
N ARG A 70 -7.44 -10.80 2.97
CA ARG A 70 -7.22 -12.13 2.41
C ARG A 70 -8.02 -12.35 1.12
N GLN A 71 -9.29 -11.98 1.11
CA GLN A 71 -10.15 -12.11 -0.07
C GLN A 71 -9.67 -11.22 -1.21
N VAL A 72 -9.28 -9.98 -0.91
CA VAL A 72 -8.74 -9.03 -1.90
C VAL A 72 -7.45 -9.56 -2.50
N ILE A 73 -6.53 -10.07 -1.67
CA ILE A 73 -5.29 -10.68 -2.14
C ILE A 73 -5.60 -11.85 -3.07
N ARG A 74 -6.50 -12.77 -2.68
CA ARG A 74 -6.91 -13.90 -3.54
C ARG A 74 -7.48 -13.46 -4.88
N ALA A 75 -8.32 -12.42 -4.90
CA ALA A 75 -8.87 -11.88 -6.14
C ALA A 75 -7.79 -11.27 -7.05
N LEU A 76 -6.78 -10.62 -6.45
CA LEU A 76 -5.74 -9.89 -7.19
C LEU A 76 -4.66 -10.80 -7.79
N VAL A 77 -4.29 -11.89 -7.12
CA VAL A 77 -3.29 -12.85 -7.61
C VAL A 77 -3.86 -14.20 -8.06
N GLY A 78 -5.18 -14.40 -7.95
CA GLY A 78 -5.89 -15.59 -8.42
C GLY A 78 -5.42 -16.89 -7.78
N ASN A 79 -5.43 -17.98 -8.54
CA ASN A 79 -4.82 -19.27 -8.14
C ASN A 79 -3.32 -19.36 -8.44
N ARG A 80 -2.66 -18.28 -8.87
CA ARG A 80 -1.21 -18.27 -9.19
C ARG A 80 -0.31 -18.34 -7.94
N PHE A 81 -0.85 -18.88 -6.84
CA PHE A 81 -0.20 -19.21 -5.56
C PHE A 81 0.44 -20.61 -5.58
N THR A 82 0.68 -21.18 -6.74
CA THR A 82 1.19 -22.55 -6.87
C THR A 82 2.70 -22.67 -6.67
N GLU A 83 3.43 -21.57 -6.44
CA GLU A 83 4.84 -21.70 -6.07
C GLU A 83 5.01 -22.27 -4.65
N PRO A 84 6.01 -23.16 -4.43
CA PRO A 84 6.22 -23.84 -3.15
C PRO A 84 6.38 -22.91 -1.93
N THR A 85 6.66 -21.62 -2.16
CA THR A 85 6.87 -20.63 -1.10
C THR A 85 5.77 -19.57 -0.99
N GLY A 86 4.77 -19.59 -1.89
CA GLY A 86 3.69 -18.62 -1.96
C GLY A 86 4.15 -17.18 -2.31
N PRO A 87 3.24 -16.28 -2.72
CA PRO A 87 3.57 -14.89 -2.96
C PRO A 87 3.82 -14.17 -1.63
N THR A 88 4.81 -13.29 -1.65
CA THR A 88 5.14 -12.46 -0.50
C THR A 88 4.10 -11.35 -0.34
N VAL A 89 3.60 -11.16 0.88
CA VAL A 89 2.79 -10.00 1.24
C VAL A 89 3.63 -9.11 2.15
N TYR A 90 3.88 -7.88 1.69
CA TYR A 90 4.56 -6.87 2.49
C TYR A 90 3.54 -6.06 3.29
N PHE A 91 3.64 -6.05 4.62
CA PHE A 91 2.77 -5.29 5.50
C PHE A 91 3.48 -4.05 6.05
N ALA A 92 2.92 -2.88 5.74
CA ALA A 92 3.32 -1.59 6.28
C ALA A 92 2.27 -1.06 7.27
N SER A 93 2.71 -0.32 8.29
CA SER A 93 1.81 0.35 9.25
C SER A 93 2.47 1.54 9.93
N ASN A 94 1.64 2.47 10.41
CA ASN A 94 2.05 3.51 11.36
C ASN A 94 2.51 2.94 12.71
N ARG A 95 2.25 1.66 13.01
CA ARG A 95 2.70 0.98 14.23
C ARG A 95 3.47 -0.30 13.88
N PRO A 96 4.70 -0.18 13.33
CA PRO A 96 5.44 -1.34 12.83
C PRO A 96 5.72 -2.34 13.95
N GLY A 97 5.98 -1.90 15.19
CA GLY A 97 6.21 -2.79 16.33
C GLY A 97 5.02 -3.69 16.67
N VAL A 98 3.79 -3.18 16.51
CA VAL A 98 2.55 -3.97 16.70
C VAL A 98 2.41 -5.00 15.58
N LEU A 99 2.67 -4.61 14.33
CA LEU A 99 2.66 -5.55 13.20
C LEU A 99 3.69 -6.67 13.40
N ARG A 100 4.91 -6.34 13.86
CA ARG A 100 5.94 -7.35 14.14
C ARG A 100 5.47 -8.36 15.17
N ALA A 101 4.89 -7.90 16.28
CA ALA A 101 4.38 -8.77 17.32
C ALA A 101 3.25 -9.69 16.83
N GLN A 102 2.46 -9.24 15.85
CA GLN A 102 1.35 -9.98 15.27
C GLN A 102 1.70 -10.71 13.97
N GLN A 103 2.94 -10.60 13.48
CA GLN A 103 3.33 -11.06 12.14
C GLN A 103 2.99 -12.52 11.89
N ARG A 104 3.26 -13.39 12.89
CA ARG A 104 2.93 -14.81 12.81
C ARG A 104 1.43 -15.04 12.71
N ALA A 105 0.64 -14.39 13.55
CA ALA A 105 -0.83 -14.50 13.52
C ALA A 105 -1.42 -13.97 12.20
N ILE A 106 -0.84 -12.91 11.63
CA ILE A 106 -1.22 -12.38 10.31
C ILE A 106 -0.89 -13.42 9.23
N ALA A 107 0.32 -13.98 9.25
CA ALA A 107 0.74 -15.00 8.29
C ALA A 107 -0.17 -16.23 8.33
N GLU A 108 -0.48 -16.73 9.53
CA GLU A 108 -1.40 -17.84 9.77
C GLU A 108 -2.81 -17.52 9.27
N ALA A 109 -3.34 -16.32 9.58
CA ALA A 109 -4.67 -15.90 9.15
C ALA A 109 -4.82 -15.78 7.62
N LEU A 110 -3.75 -15.33 6.94
CA LEU A 110 -3.73 -15.22 5.48
C LEU A 110 -3.44 -16.56 4.81
N GLY A 111 -2.66 -17.42 5.48
CA GLY A 111 -2.03 -18.61 4.90
C GLY A 111 -0.89 -18.25 3.94
N LEU A 112 -0.22 -17.11 4.15
CA LEU A 112 0.75 -16.51 3.22
C LEU A 112 2.04 -16.10 3.92
N ARG A 113 3.12 -15.98 3.13
CA ARG A 113 4.38 -15.43 3.60
C ARG A 113 4.25 -13.92 3.82
N VAL A 114 4.35 -13.50 5.07
CA VAL A 114 4.28 -12.08 5.45
C VAL A 114 5.67 -11.54 5.75
N ARG A 115 5.99 -10.39 5.15
CA ARG A 115 7.19 -9.60 5.44
C ARG A 115 6.79 -8.24 5.99
N THR A 116 7.58 -7.72 6.91
CA THR A 116 7.42 -6.39 7.51
C THR A 116 8.71 -5.60 7.39
N TRP A 117 8.68 -4.32 7.76
CA TRP A 117 9.88 -3.50 7.84
C TRP A 117 11.02 -4.16 8.63
N PHE A 118 10.71 -4.91 9.68
CA PHE A 118 11.75 -5.54 10.52
C PHE A 118 12.50 -6.67 9.80
N ASP A 119 11.83 -7.42 8.91
CA ASP A 119 12.49 -8.42 8.09
C ASP A 119 13.50 -7.77 7.13
N LEU A 120 13.10 -6.64 6.54
CA LEU A 120 13.91 -5.92 5.56
C LEU A 120 15.05 -5.15 6.20
N ALA A 121 14.77 -4.42 7.28
CA ALA A 121 15.78 -3.65 8.01
C ALA A 121 16.87 -4.54 8.62
N ALA A 122 16.56 -5.80 8.95
CA ALA A 122 17.56 -6.77 9.36
C ALA A 122 18.51 -7.14 8.20
N ALA A 123 17.99 -7.20 6.96
CA ALA A 123 18.71 -7.60 5.76
C ALA A 123 19.46 -6.47 5.03
N MET A 124 19.19 -5.20 5.39
CA MET A 124 19.79 -4.03 4.72
C MET A 124 21.25 -3.77 5.11
N GLY A 125 21.73 -4.28 6.24
CA GLY A 125 23.07 -3.96 6.76
C GLY A 125 23.23 -2.49 7.18
N GLY A 126 24.24 -2.17 7.99
CA GLY A 126 24.54 -0.79 8.40
C GLY A 126 23.50 -0.13 9.33
N GLU A 127 23.49 1.21 9.36
CA GLU A 127 22.54 1.98 10.17
C GLU A 127 21.11 1.81 9.63
N ARG A 128 20.23 1.23 10.44
CA ARG A 128 18.83 1.02 10.08
C ARG A 128 18.09 2.36 10.06
N PRO A 129 17.47 2.78 8.94
CA PRO A 129 16.62 3.96 8.93
C PRO A 129 15.53 3.85 9.98
N ARG A 130 15.25 4.96 10.67
CA ARG A 130 14.20 5.05 11.71
C ARG A 130 13.29 6.25 11.44
N GLY A 131 12.16 6.29 12.14
CA GLY A 131 11.21 7.39 12.08
C GLY A 131 10.73 7.66 10.65
N LEU A 132 10.76 8.93 10.24
CA LEU A 132 10.29 9.35 8.93
C LEU A 132 11.03 8.68 7.77
N ARG A 133 12.35 8.46 7.88
CA ARG A 133 13.13 7.81 6.82
C ARG A 133 12.64 6.37 6.56
N ALA A 134 12.39 5.61 7.63
CA ALA A 134 11.80 4.28 7.51
C ALA A 134 10.41 4.34 6.87
N ALA A 135 9.55 5.24 7.35
CA ALA A 135 8.21 5.41 6.80
C ALA A 135 8.24 5.75 5.29
N LEU A 136 9.15 6.62 4.85
CA LEU A 136 9.31 6.96 3.43
C LEU A 136 9.77 5.76 2.60
N ILE A 137 10.68 4.92 3.12
CA ILE A 137 11.08 3.68 2.45
C ILE A 137 9.89 2.71 2.36
N GLU A 138 9.13 2.53 3.44
CA GLU A 138 7.92 1.70 3.42
C GLU A 138 6.86 2.21 2.44
N HIS A 139 6.71 3.52 2.34
CA HIS A 139 5.86 4.14 1.32
C HIS A 139 6.32 3.75 -0.07
N GLU A 140 7.61 3.87 -0.37
CA GLU A 140 8.16 3.53 -1.69
C GLU A 140 8.04 2.03 -1.99
N LEU A 141 8.23 1.16 -1.00
CA LEU A 141 7.96 -0.27 -1.13
C LEU A 141 6.50 -0.55 -1.53
N CYS A 142 5.55 0.21 -0.98
CA CYS A 142 4.15 0.09 -1.40
C CYS A 142 3.93 0.62 -2.82
N VAL A 143 4.61 1.69 -3.22
CA VAL A 143 4.56 2.22 -4.59
C VAL A 143 5.14 1.22 -5.60
N LEU A 144 6.24 0.55 -5.27
CA LEU A 144 6.95 -0.38 -6.16
C LEU A 144 6.31 -1.77 -6.25
N ALA A 145 5.33 -2.10 -5.40
CA ALA A 145 4.76 -3.45 -5.32
C ALA A 145 4.17 -3.93 -6.66
N PRO A 146 4.81 -4.92 -7.33
CA PRO A 146 4.47 -5.25 -8.71
C PRO A 146 3.18 -6.06 -8.84
N ALA A 147 2.79 -6.80 -7.80
CA ALA A 147 1.55 -7.57 -7.84
C ALA A 147 0.34 -6.71 -7.49
N GLY A 148 0.49 -5.70 -6.63
CA GLY A 148 -0.58 -4.77 -6.31
C GLY A 148 -0.42 -4.07 -4.97
N PHE A 149 -1.28 -3.09 -4.73
CA PHE A 149 -1.34 -2.37 -3.46
C PHE A 149 -2.75 -2.38 -2.88
N ILE A 150 -2.83 -2.64 -1.58
CA ILE A 150 -4.05 -2.68 -0.79
C ILE A 150 -3.90 -1.70 0.39
N GLY A 151 -4.90 -0.86 0.64
CA GLY A 151 -4.86 0.09 1.75
C GLY A 151 -6.24 0.65 2.10
N SER A 152 -6.32 1.51 3.10
CA SER A 152 -7.61 2.14 3.49
C SER A 152 -7.87 3.40 2.67
N ALA A 153 -9.01 3.48 1.96
CA ALA A 153 -9.42 4.67 1.20
C ALA A 153 -9.54 5.94 2.06
N TRP A 154 -9.65 5.80 3.37
CA TRP A 154 -9.73 6.90 4.34
C TRP A 154 -8.36 7.38 4.84
N SER A 155 -7.27 6.72 4.44
CA SER A 155 -5.91 7.08 4.83
C SER A 155 -5.28 7.99 3.78
N THR A 156 -4.90 9.20 4.16
CA THR A 156 -4.15 10.13 3.28
C THR A 156 -2.84 9.51 2.81
N TRP A 157 -2.17 8.75 3.67
CA TRP A 157 -0.96 8.00 3.34
C TRP A 157 -1.19 6.95 2.25
N ALA A 158 -2.26 6.15 2.37
CA ALA A 158 -2.58 5.15 1.35
C ALA A 158 -3.04 5.79 0.02
N ASN A 159 -3.77 6.91 0.09
CA ASN A 159 -4.15 7.66 -1.09
C ASN A 159 -2.93 8.25 -1.82
N LEU A 160 -1.91 8.72 -1.11
CA LEU A 160 -0.67 9.19 -1.73
C LEU A 160 0.06 8.05 -2.45
N ILE A 161 0.15 6.87 -1.83
CA ILE A 161 0.72 5.66 -2.45
C ILE A 161 -0.04 5.33 -3.74
N GLY A 162 -1.37 5.22 -3.67
CA GLY A 162 -2.21 4.91 -4.82
C GLY A 162 -2.04 5.94 -5.95
N SER A 163 -2.03 7.22 -5.59
CA SER A 163 -1.86 8.31 -6.56
C SER A 163 -0.49 8.28 -7.25
N ARG A 164 0.59 7.96 -6.50
CA ARG A 164 1.93 7.77 -7.07
C ARG A 164 2.00 6.53 -7.97
N ARG A 165 1.33 5.43 -7.62
CA ARG A 165 1.21 4.24 -8.48
C ARG A 165 0.47 4.54 -9.78
N HIS A 166 -0.61 5.33 -9.69
CA HIS A 166 -1.34 5.81 -10.86
C HIS A 166 -0.49 6.73 -11.74
N ALA A 167 0.22 7.70 -11.15
CA ALA A 167 1.14 8.58 -11.88
C ALA A 167 2.29 7.81 -12.56
N ALA A 168 2.76 6.72 -11.94
CA ALA A 168 3.71 5.76 -12.52
C ALA A 168 3.08 4.82 -13.57
N ARG A 169 1.81 5.05 -13.96
CA ARG A 169 1.06 4.27 -14.96
C ARG A 169 0.92 2.79 -14.63
N MET A 170 0.87 2.43 -13.35
CA MET A 170 0.51 1.06 -12.98
C MET A 170 -0.92 0.73 -13.43
N PRO A 171 -1.20 -0.51 -13.87
CA PRO A 171 -2.54 -0.89 -14.28
C PRO A 171 -3.55 -0.65 -13.16
N THR A 172 -4.69 -0.01 -13.49
CA THR A 172 -5.71 0.39 -12.50
C THR A 172 -6.26 -0.78 -11.69
N ALA A 173 -6.27 -1.99 -12.26
CA ALA A 173 -6.67 -3.22 -11.59
C ALA A 173 -5.82 -3.57 -10.35
N ILE A 174 -4.57 -3.09 -10.29
CA ILE A 174 -3.61 -3.40 -9.21
C ILE A 174 -3.00 -2.14 -8.57
N ALA A 175 -3.37 -0.95 -9.05
CA ALA A 175 -2.80 0.31 -8.59
C ALA A 175 -3.21 0.60 -7.14
N TYR A 176 -4.49 0.44 -6.79
CA TYR A 176 -4.97 0.64 -5.42
C TYR A 176 -6.35 0.00 -5.20
N LEU A 177 -6.39 -1.01 -4.33
CA LEU A 177 -7.62 -1.61 -3.83
C LEU A 177 -7.87 -1.23 -2.36
N ASP A 178 -9.13 -0.95 -2.04
CA ASP A 178 -9.55 -0.71 -0.67
C ASP A 178 -9.52 -2.01 0.15
N ALA A 179 -8.88 -1.97 1.31
CA ALA A 179 -8.66 -3.14 2.16
C ALA A 179 -9.96 -3.74 2.73
N THR A 180 -11.03 -2.96 2.82
CA THR A 180 -12.30 -3.40 3.41
C THR A 180 -13.23 -3.99 2.36
N SER A 181 -13.40 -3.27 1.24
CA SER A 181 -14.36 -3.62 0.18
C SER A 181 -13.74 -4.39 -0.99
N GLY A 182 -12.41 -4.37 -1.14
CA GLY A 182 -11.73 -4.86 -2.34
C GLY A 182 -11.96 -4.03 -3.60
N SER A 183 -12.74 -2.96 -3.50
CA SER A 183 -13.04 -2.08 -4.63
C SER A 183 -11.82 -1.26 -5.01
N ARG A 184 -11.72 -0.91 -6.30
CA ARG A 184 -10.71 0.04 -6.78
C ARG A 184 -11.00 1.41 -6.17
N VAL A 185 -9.97 2.09 -5.68
CA VAL A 185 -10.16 3.41 -5.08
C VAL A 185 -10.24 4.48 -6.18
N PRO A 186 -11.34 5.27 -6.25
CA PRO A 186 -11.59 6.29 -7.28
C PRO A 186 -10.51 7.35 -7.45
N SER A 187 -9.77 7.69 -6.38
CA SER A 187 -8.67 8.66 -6.46
C SER A 187 -7.55 8.22 -7.42
N CYS A 188 -7.55 6.95 -7.82
CA CYS A 188 -6.66 6.35 -8.82
C CYS A 188 -7.36 5.99 -10.13
N ASP A 189 -8.64 6.34 -10.28
CA ASP A 189 -9.48 6.00 -11.42
C ASP A 189 -9.93 7.28 -12.13
N THR A 190 -9.30 7.58 -13.26
CA THR A 190 -9.67 8.72 -14.12
C THR A 190 -11.12 8.65 -14.63
N SER A 191 -11.77 7.47 -14.55
CA SER A 191 -13.17 7.30 -14.93
C SER A 191 -14.17 7.62 -13.81
N ALA A 192 -13.75 7.59 -12.54
CA ALA A 192 -14.61 7.96 -11.41
C ALA A 192 -14.79 9.49 -11.31
N VAL A 193 -13.78 10.26 -11.73
CA VAL A 193 -13.87 11.72 -11.88
C VAL A 193 -14.90 12.12 -12.95
N ARG A 194 -15.07 11.31 -14.01
CA ARG A 194 -16.11 11.55 -15.04
C ARG A 194 -17.53 11.38 -14.51
N ARG A 195 -17.74 10.54 -13.48
CA ARG A 195 -19.06 10.36 -12.84
C ARG A 195 -19.32 11.36 -11.72
N ALA A 196 -18.28 11.82 -11.03
CA ALA A 196 -18.40 12.84 -9.98
C ALA A 196 -18.62 14.27 -10.51
N GLY A 197 -18.47 14.51 -11.82
CA GLY A 197 -18.80 15.77 -12.48
C GLY A 197 -20.29 16.17 -12.46
N GLY A 198 -21.12 15.49 -11.66
CA GLY A 198 -22.51 15.85 -11.36
C GLY A 198 -22.69 16.54 -9.99
N LEU A 199 -21.63 16.87 -9.27
CA LEU A 199 -21.74 17.74 -8.10
C LEU A 199 -21.49 19.19 -8.54
N SER A 200 -22.60 19.86 -8.86
CA SER A 200 -22.72 21.31 -8.84
C SER A 200 -22.33 21.84 -7.45
N PHE A 201 -21.38 22.76 -7.41
CA PHE A 201 -21.30 23.73 -6.31
C PHE A 201 -22.48 24.70 -6.39
#